data_AF-A0AAN6XPM6-F1
#
_entry.id   AF-A0AAN6XPM6-F1
#
_cell.length_a   1.000
_cell.length_b   1.000
_cell.length_c   1.000
_cell.angle_alpha   90.00
_cell.angle_beta   90.00
_cell.angle_gamma   90.00
#
_symmetry.space_group_name_H-M   'P 1'
#
loop_
_entity.id
_entity.type
_entity.pdbx_description
1 polymer ?
#
loop_
_entity_poly.entity_id
_entity_poly.type
_entity_poly.pdbx_seq_one_letter_code
_entity_poly.pdbx_strand_id
1 'polypeptide(L)'
;MARKNKPKPKKIVARFNRYFGEDNLDNWQRLCSDIFDDSELETRDISSKTKCRKLLKSVFINIYDLLDAVESSPKKKPERFKTHAALVNYTVKTRRIFPRDKVKNELGPVRALLREIL
;
A
#
# COMPACT_ATOMS: atom_id res chain seq x y z
N MET A 1 26.24 7.62 12.12
CA MET A 1 25.18 8.38 11.40
C MET A 1 24.75 7.57 10.18
N ALA A 2 23.63 6.84 10.25
CA ALA A 2 23.16 6.00 9.15
C ALA A 2 22.58 6.86 8.02
N ARG A 3 23.26 6.87 6.87
CA ARG A 3 22.77 7.47 5.62
C ARG A 3 21.49 6.74 5.21
N LYS A 4 20.31 7.33 5.46
CA LYS A 4 19.01 6.84 4.98
C LYS A 4 19.03 6.86 3.45
N ASN A 5 19.47 5.75 2.85
CA ASN A 5 19.62 5.60 1.41
C ASN A 5 18.22 5.57 0.80
N LYS A 6 17.80 6.70 0.23
CA LYS A 6 16.44 6.88 -0.31
C LYS A 6 16.23 5.91 -1.47
N PRO A 7 15.19 5.06 -1.46
CA PRO A 7 14.91 4.18 -2.58
C PRO A 7 14.51 5.01 -3.82
N LYS A 8 15.25 4.85 -4.91
CA LYS A 8 14.96 5.46 -6.23
C LYS A 8 13.55 5.03 -6.69
N PRO A 9 12.80 5.85 -7.44
CA PRO A 9 11.40 5.57 -7.83
C PRO A 9 11.19 4.25 -8.61
N LYS A 10 12.17 3.77 -9.38
CA LYS A 10 12.10 2.44 -10.01
C LYS A 10 12.13 1.30 -8.98
N LYS A 11 12.76 1.51 -7.83
CA LYS A 11 12.90 0.51 -6.76
C LYS A 11 11.61 0.30 -5.99
N ILE A 12 10.82 1.35 -5.73
CA ILE A 12 9.59 1.19 -4.93
C ILE A 12 8.50 0.42 -5.69
N VAL A 13 8.38 0.70 -7.00
CA VAL A 13 7.50 -0.04 -7.90
C VAL A 13 7.89 -1.52 -7.96
N ALA A 14 9.17 -1.81 -8.18
CA ALA A 14 9.65 -3.20 -8.19
C ALA A 14 9.51 -3.89 -6.84
N ARG A 15 9.72 -3.18 -5.72
CA ARG A 15 9.54 -3.70 -4.35
C ARG A 15 8.09 -4.05 -4.08
N PHE A 16 7.15 -3.18 -4.48
CA PHE A 16 5.73 -3.50 -4.40
C PHE A 16 5.37 -4.70 -5.28
N ASN A 17 5.85 -4.73 -6.53
CA ASN A 17 5.55 -5.83 -7.44
C ASN A 17 6.03 -7.17 -6.89
N ARG A 18 7.23 -7.19 -6.29
CA ARG A 18 7.79 -8.37 -5.64
C ARG A 18 6.99 -8.80 -4.41
N TYR A 19 6.53 -7.84 -3.60
CA TYR A 19 5.72 -8.11 -2.42
C TYR A 19 4.33 -8.64 -2.80
N PHE A 20 3.66 -7.97 -3.73
CA PHE A 20 2.30 -8.31 -4.12
C PHE A 20 2.25 -9.56 -5.00
N GLY A 21 3.23 -9.75 -5.89
CA GLY A 21 3.28 -10.86 -6.82
C GLY A 21 2.19 -10.79 -7.90
N GLU A 22 1.61 -11.93 -8.22
CA GLU A 22 0.55 -12.05 -9.22
C GLU A 22 -0.76 -11.40 -8.77
N ASP A 23 -1.57 -10.90 -9.72
CA ASP A 23 -2.93 -10.43 -9.43
C ASP A 23 -3.86 -11.62 -9.18
N ASN A 24 -3.77 -12.24 -8.00
CA ASN A 24 -4.59 -13.37 -7.56
C ASN A 24 -5.32 -13.04 -6.26
N LEU A 25 -6.48 -13.66 -6.03
CA LEU A 25 -7.34 -13.35 -4.87
C LEU A 25 -6.58 -13.50 -3.54
N ASP A 26 -5.76 -14.54 -3.42
CA ASP A 26 -4.92 -14.80 -2.25
C ASP A 26 -4.02 -13.61 -1.91
N ASN A 27 -3.31 -13.06 -2.90
CA ASN A 27 -2.46 -11.86 -2.71
C ASN A 27 -3.28 -10.62 -2.33
N TRP A 28 -4.51 -10.48 -2.83
CA TRP A 28 -5.41 -9.41 -2.41
C TRP A 28 -5.88 -9.58 -0.95
N GLN A 29 -6.19 -10.81 -0.53
CA GLN A 29 -6.59 -11.13 0.85
C GLN A 29 -5.42 -10.93 1.82
N ARG A 30 -4.22 -11.37 1.43
CA ARG A 30 -2.98 -11.10 2.16
C ARG A 30 -2.75 -9.60 2.32
N LEU A 31 -2.85 -8.83 1.23
CA LEU A 31 -2.71 -7.37 1.29
C LEU A 31 -3.72 -6.74 2.27
N CYS A 32 -4.96 -7.20 2.28
CA CYS A 32 -5.94 -6.77 3.28
C CYS A 32 -5.50 -7.16 4.70
N SER A 33 -4.98 -8.37 4.91
CA SER A 33 -4.48 -8.86 6.20
C SER A 33 -3.23 -8.11 6.69
N ASP A 34 -2.38 -7.64 5.80
CA ASP A 34 -1.22 -6.80 6.16
C ASP A 34 -1.63 -5.37 6.57
N ILE A 35 -2.79 -4.89 6.13
CA ILE A 35 -3.26 -3.52 6.38
C ILE A 35 -4.23 -3.44 7.56
N PHE A 36 -5.20 -4.35 7.61
CA PHE A 36 -6.26 -4.43 8.59
C PHE A 36 -5.91 -5.45 9.68
N ASP A 37 -6.49 -5.28 10.85
CA ASP A 37 -6.38 -6.28 11.92
C ASP A 37 -7.38 -7.42 11.71
N ASP A 38 -7.10 -8.62 12.24
CA ASP A 38 -7.98 -9.79 12.08
C ASP A 38 -9.43 -9.49 12.50
N SER A 39 -9.62 -8.76 13.61
CA SER A 39 -10.95 -8.33 14.08
C SER A 39 -11.67 -7.42 13.09
N GLU A 40 -10.96 -6.56 12.36
CA GLU A 40 -11.58 -5.76 11.31
C GLU A 40 -11.96 -6.67 10.14
N LEU A 41 -11.09 -7.60 9.75
CA LEU A 41 -11.34 -8.50 8.62
C LEU A 41 -12.47 -9.49 8.85
N GLU A 42 -12.71 -9.95 10.07
CA GLU A 42 -13.86 -10.81 10.40
C GLU A 42 -15.20 -10.15 10.01
N THR A 43 -15.27 -8.83 10.11
CA THR A 43 -16.47 -8.06 9.72
C THR A 43 -16.47 -7.62 8.26
N ARG A 44 -15.39 -7.88 7.51
CA ARG A 44 -15.20 -7.41 6.13
C ARG A 44 -15.17 -8.58 5.17
N ASP A 45 -15.91 -8.41 4.09
CA ASP A 45 -15.97 -9.42 3.05
C ASP A 45 -14.78 -9.28 2.08
N ILE A 46 -13.81 -10.17 2.21
CA ILE A 46 -12.64 -10.26 1.31
C ILE A 46 -12.71 -11.49 0.38
N SER A 47 -13.91 -12.01 0.14
CA SER A 47 -14.13 -13.23 -0.67
C SER A 47 -13.86 -13.02 -2.18
N SER A 48 -13.59 -11.79 -2.61
CA SER A 48 -13.34 -11.46 -4.03
C SER A 48 -12.45 -10.24 -4.18
N LYS A 49 -11.66 -10.20 -5.26
CA LYS A 49 -10.73 -9.11 -5.60
C LYS A 49 -11.43 -7.75 -5.59
N THR A 50 -12.66 -7.68 -6.08
CA THR A 50 -13.44 -6.45 -6.13
C THR A 50 -13.76 -5.92 -4.73
N LYS A 51 -14.04 -6.81 -3.77
CA LYS A 51 -14.34 -6.43 -2.40
C LYS A 51 -13.07 -6.01 -1.66
N CYS A 52 -11.96 -6.72 -1.82
CA CYS A 52 -10.64 -6.28 -1.35
C CYS A 52 -10.31 -4.88 -1.88
N ARG A 53 -10.47 -4.62 -3.18
CA ARG A 53 -10.24 -3.29 -3.78
C ARG A 53 -11.14 -2.21 -3.17
N LYS A 54 -12.42 -2.50 -2.89
CA LYS A 54 -13.33 -1.55 -2.22
C LYS A 54 -12.88 -1.24 -0.80
N LEU A 55 -12.47 -2.26 -0.05
CA LEU A 55 -11.96 -2.10 1.31
C LEU A 55 -10.66 -1.29 1.34
N LEU A 56 -9.74 -1.56 0.43
CA LEU A 56 -8.51 -0.79 0.30
C LEU A 56 -8.77 0.66 -0.10
N LYS A 57 -9.86 0.93 -0.82
CA LYS A 57 -10.30 2.30 -1.12
C LYS A 57 -10.86 3.04 0.09
N SER A 58 -11.28 2.39 1.17
CA SER A 58 -11.76 3.08 2.36
C SER A 58 -10.65 3.51 3.32
N VAL A 59 -9.42 3.06 3.08
CA VAL A 59 -8.26 3.44 3.89
C VAL A 59 -7.31 4.34 3.12
N PHE A 60 -6.65 5.22 3.86
CA PHE A 60 -5.61 6.09 3.32
C PHE A 60 -4.29 5.64 3.93
N ILE A 61 -3.45 4.96 3.15
CA ILE A 61 -2.14 4.49 3.59
C ILE A 61 -1.06 4.89 2.58
N ASN A 62 0.16 5.11 3.05
CA ASN A 62 1.30 5.33 2.17
C ASN A 62 1.94 3.98 1.80
N ILE A 63 2.20 3.75 0.50
CA ILE A 63 2.77 2.49 0.01
C ILE A 63 4.17 2.22 0.56
N TYR A 64 4.96 3.26 0.84
CA TYR A 64 6.27 3.09 1.49
C TYR A 64 6.10 2.51 2.90
N ASP A 65 5.14 3.02 3.67
CA ASP A 65 4.86 2.53 5.02
C ASP A 65 4.33 1.10 5.03
N LEU A 66 3.50 0.73 4.05
CA LEU A 66 3.09 -0.67 3.85
C LEU A 66 4.30 -1.58 3.63
N LEU A 67 5.17 -1.25 2.67
CA LEU A 67 6.32 -2.09 2.36
C LEU A 67 7.33 -2.12 3.50
N ASP A 68 7.56 -0.99 4.18
CA ASP A 68 8.42 -0.94 5.36
C ASP A 68 7.84 -1.75 6.53
N ALA A 69 6.52 -1.75 6.70
CA ALA A 69 5.84 -2.53 7.73
C ALA A 69 5.99 -4.04 7.46
N VAL A 70 5.65 -4.48 6.25
CA VAL A 70 5.76 -5.89 5.84
C VAL A 70 7.21 -6.39 5.91
N GLU A 71 8.19 -5.61 5.45
CA GLU A 71 9.60 -6.02 5.49
C GLU A 71 10.20 -5.98 6.90
N SER A 72 9.72 -5.10 7.78
CA SER A 72 10.23 -5.02 9.15
C SER A 72 9.71 -6.16 10.02
N SER A 73 8.41 -6.46 9.95
CA SER A 73 7.78 -7.57 10.69
C SER A 73 6.34 -7.79 10.23
N PRO A 74 5.87 -9.04 10.12
CA PRO A 74 4.49 -9.36 9.70
C PRO A 74 3.42 -8.86 10.69
N LYS A 75 3.80 -8.49 11.92
CA LYS A 75 2.88 -7.93 12.92
C LYS A 75 2.79 -6.40 12.89
N LYS A 76 3.61 -5.73 12.09
CA LYS A 76 3.59 -4.27 12.02
C LYS A 76 2.59 -3.84 10.97
N LYS A 77 1.62 -3.02 11.35
CA LYS A 77 0.65 -2.43 10.42
C LYS A 77 1.15 -1.08 9.90
N PRO A 78 0.85 -0.72 8.64
CA PRO A 78 1.19 0.60 8.12
C PRO A 78 0.41 1.72 8.82
N GLU A 79 0.97 2.93 8.81
CA GLU A 79 0.28 4.11 9.32
C GLU A 79 -0.95 4.41 8.45
N ARG A 80 -2.13 4.38 9.08
CA ARG A 80 -3.40 4.68 8.44
C ARG A 80 -3.80 6.13 8.74
N PHE A 81 -4.07 6.87 7.69
CA PHE A 81 -4.55 8.24 7.77
C PHE A 81 -6.08 8.25 7.78
N LYS A 82 -6.67 9.10 8.62
CA LYS A 82 -8.12 9.27 8.68
C LYS A 82 -8.69 9.99 7.45
N THR A 83 -7.88 10.82 6.80
CA THR A 83 -8.30 11.63 5.65
C THR A 83 -7.28 11.57 4.52
N HIS A 84 -7.78 11.74 3.29
CA HIS A 84 -6.94 11.88 2.12
C HIS A 84 -5.96 13.06 2.25
N ALA A 85 -6.43 14.21 2.74
CA ALA A 85 -5.59 15.38 2.97
C ALA A 85 -4.42 15.10 3.93
N ALA A 86 -4.65 14.31 4.99
CA ALA A 86 -3.59 13.89 5.90
C ALA A 86 -2.56 12.99 5.20
N LEU A 87 -3.02 12.03 4.38
CA LEU A 87 -2.13 11.19 3.56
C LEU A 87 -1.31 12.04 2.57
N VAL A 88 -1.93 13.01 1.89
CA VAL A 88 -1.24 13.89 0.94
C VAL A 88 -0.19 14.73 1.66
N ASN A 89 -0.57 15.40 2.74
CA ASN A 89 0.34 16.25 3.50
C ASN A 89 1.52 15.43 4.06
N TYR A 90 1.25 14.26 4.63
CA TYR A 90 2.29 13.34 5.07
C TYR A 90 3.22 12.93 3.92
N THR A 91 2.66 12.56 2.77
CA THR A 91 3.41 12.09 1.60
C THR A 91 4.31 13.17 1.03
N VAL A 92 3.81 14.41 0.93
CA VAL A 92 4.58 15.58 0.47
C VAL A 92 5.66 15.95 1.49
N LYS A 93 5.30 16.05 2.78
CA LYS A 93 6.22 16.40 3.87
C LYS A 93 7.37 15.40 4.00
N THR A 94 7.08 14.11 3.89
CA THR A 94 8.09 13.04 3.95
C THR A 94 8.79 12.78 2.62
N ARG A 95 8.33 13.41 1.53
CA ARG A 95 8.75 13.13 0.15
C ARG A 95 8.64 11.65 -0.24
N ARG A 96 7.72 10.90 0.39
CA ARG A 96 7.42 9.48 0.11
C ARG A 96 6.41 9.34 -1.02
N ILE A 97 6.71 10.02 -2.13
CA ILE A 97 5.81 10.11 -3.28
C ILE A 97 5.96 8.84 -4.11
N PHE A 98 4.85 8.15 -4.34
CA PHE A 98 4.83 6.99 -5.21
C PHE A 98 4.76 7.44 -6.69
N PRO A 99 5.67 6.98 -7.57
CA PRO A 99 5.75 7.46 -8.94
C PRO A 99 4.61 6.91 -9.80
N ARG A 100 3.47 7.61 -9.81
CA ARG A 100 2.22 7.26 -10.53
C ARG A 100 2.44 7.03 -12.02
N ASP A 101 3.29 7.83 -12.66
CA ASP A 101 3.52 7.78 -14.11
C ASP A 101 4.11 6.43 -14.56
N LYS A 102 4.89 5.77 -13.69
CA LYS A 102 5.50 4.46 -13.97
C LYS A 102 4.57 3.27 -13.71
N VAL A 103 3.40 3.51 -13.10
CA VAL A 103 2.40 2.47 -12.78
C VAL A 103 1.52 2.16 -13.97
N LYS A 104 1.33 3.13 -14.88
CA LYS A 104 0.41 3.03 -16.03
C LYS A 104 0.69 1.81 -16.92
N ASN A 105 1.94 1.34 -16.98
CA ASN A 105 2.34 0.25 -17.87
C ASN A 105 2.55 -1.10 -17.17
N GLU A 106 2.70 -1.15 -15.84
CA GLU A 106 3.23 -2.37 -15.18
C GLU A 106 2.44 -2.87 -13.97
N LEU A 107 1.43 -2.15 -13.45
CA LEU A 107 0.89 -2.47 -12.11
C LEU A 107 -0.62 -2.27 -11.96
N GLY A 108 -1.38 -3.35 -12.13
CA GLY A 108 -2.81 -3.43 -11.82
C GLY A 108 -3.16 -3.27 -10.33
N PRO A 109 -2.47 -3.95 -9.39
CA PRO A 109 -2.85 -3.95 -7.97
C PRO A 109 -2.54 -2.64 -7.24
N VAL A 110 -1.42 -2.01 -7.59
CA VAL A 110 -0.98 -0.73 -7.02
C VAL A 110 -2.03 0.36 -7.24
N ARG A 111 -2.77 0.32 -8.35
CA ARG A 111 -3.86 1.28 -8.62
C ARG A 111 -4.98 1.25 -7.58
N ALA A 112 -5.18 0.14 -6.86
CA ALA A 112 -6.19 0.10 -5.81
C ALA A 112 -5.77 0.84 -4.53
N LEU A 113 -4.45 0.90 -4.29
CA LEU A 113 -3.85 1.60 -3.15
C LEU A 113 -3.46 3.03 -3.48
N LEU A 114 -3.10 3.30 -4.74
CA LEU A 114 -2.79 4.64 -5.20
C LEU A 114 -4.04 5.49 -5.11
N ARG A 115 -4.01 6.42 -4.16
CA ARG A 115 -4.87 7.59 -4.21
C ARG A 115 -4.27 8.58 -5.19
N GLU A 116 -5.13 9.36 -5.82
CA GLU A 116 -4.69 10.57 -6.52
C GLU A 116 -4.14 11.51 -5.45
N ILE A 117 -2.84 11.42 -5.19
CA ILE A 117 -2.16 12.28 -4.21
C ILE A 117 -1.86 13.65 -4.83
N LEU A 118 -1.93 13.74 -6.18
CA LEU A 118 -1.90 14.92 -7.03
C LEU A 118 -2.73 14.65 -8.28
#